data_AF-A0A354MQM2-F1
#
_entry.id   AF-A0A354MQM2-F1
#
_cell.length_a   1.000
_cell.length_b   1.000
_cell.length_c   1.000
_cell.angle_alpha   90.00
_cell.angle_beta   90.00
_cell.angle_gamma   90.00
#
_symmetry.space_group_name_H-M   'P 1'
#
loop_
_entity.id
_entity.type
_entity.pdbx_description
1 polymer ?
#
loop_
_entity_poly.entity_id
_entity_poly.type
_entity_poly.pdbx_seq_one_letter_code
_entity_poly.pdbx_strand_id
1 'polypeptide(L)'
;MLDFLRPQLSQKDDYERILFSCPPRGCEYSFANLYLWGRQQLAFTHGCVAFFSHFNGRSVYPYPIGDGDRRAVIEEILLDARQRGIPCRIVSMTRADQAELQGWFPDRFLYRTDRDGFDYVYSVDDLADLKGRKFQKKRNHVNR
;
A
#
# COMPACT_ATOMS: atom_id res chain seq x y z
N MET A 1 6.18 -3.43 20.57
CA MET A 1 6.78 -3.65 19.24
C MET A 1 5.76 -4.41 18.43
N LEU A 2 5.42 -3.94 17.24
CA LEU A 2 4.51 -4.66 16.36
C LEU A 2 5.17 -5.96 15.91
N ASP A 3 4.45 -7.07 16.04
CA ASP A 3 4.93 -8.38 15.59
C ASP A 3 4.63 -8.56 14.10
N PHE A 4 5.49 -7.97 13.27
CA PHE A 4 5.39 -8.08 11.81
C PHE A 4 5.81 -9.46 11.34
N LEU A 5 4.87 -10.22 10.77
CA LEU A 5 5.10 -11.57 10.28
C LEU A 5 4.94 -11.64 8.76
N ARG A 6 5.64 -12.57 8.10
CA ARG A 6 5.41 -12.80 6.67
C ARG A 6 3.97 -13.29 6.47
N PRO A 7 3.25 -12.75 5.47
CA PRO A 7 1.90 -13.18 5.17
C PRO A 7 1.86 -14.69 4.88
N GLN A 8 0.91 -15.38 5.49
CA GLN A 8 0.61 -16.78 5.24
C GLN A 8 -0.58 -16.89 4.30
N LEU A 9 -0.60 -17.92 3.45
CA LEU A 9 -1.70 -18.13 2.50
C LEU A 9 -3.06 -18.27 3.21
N SER A 10 -3.08 -18.82 4.42
CA SER A 10 -4.28 -18.93 5.27
C SER A 10 -4.89 -17.58 5.68
N GLN A 11 -4.14 -16.49 5.59
CA GLN A 11 -4.60 -15.14 5.95
C GLN A 11 -5.19 -14.39 4.75
N LYS A 12 -5.17 -14.97 3.54
CA LYS A 12 -5.57 -14.31 2.30
C LYS A 12 -6.97 -13.73 2.37
N ASP A 13 -7.95 -14.53 2.77
CA ASP A 13 -9.36 -14.12 2.73
C ASP A 13 -9.66 -13.03 3.76
N ASP A 14 -9.08 -13.13 4.96
CA ASP A 14 -9.19 -12.10 5.99
C ASP A 14 -8.55 -10.78 5.56
N TYR A 15 -7.35 -10.85 4.97
CA TYR A 15 -6.66 -9.69 4.44
C TYR A 15 -7.43 -9.03 3.29
N GLU A 16 -7.89 -9.82 2.32
CA GLU A 16 -8.63 -9.32 1.15
C GLU A 16 -9.97 -8.70 1.55
N ARG A 17 -10.65 -9.25 2.56
CA ARG A 17 -11.86 -8.64 3.12
C ARG A 17 -11.60 -7.21 3.62
N ILE A 18 -10.47 -6.97 4.30
CA ILE A 18 -10.08 -5.63 4.75
C ILE A 18 -9.64 -4.75 3.57
N LEU A 19 -8.87 -5.30 2.64
CA LEU A 19 -8.43 -4.55 1.46
C LEU A 19 -9.61 -4.05 0.63
N PHE A 20 -10.61 -4.91 0.39
CA PHE A 20 -11.77 -4.58 -0.44
C PHE A 20 -12.82 -3.71 0.27
N SER A 21 -12.74 -3.53 1.58
CA SER A 21 -13.54 -2.51 2.29
C SER A 21 -12.91 -1.12 2.23
N CYS A 22 -11.65 -1.01 1.82
CA CYS A 22 -10.95 0.27 1.70
C CYS A 22 -11.23 0.97 0.35
N PRO A 23 -11.05 2.31 0.28
CA PRO A 23 -10.89 2.99 -1.00
C PRO A 23 -9.76 2.35 -1.84
N PRO A 24 -9.76 2.52 -3.18
CA PRO A 24 -8.76 1.93 -4.04
C PRO A 24 -7.33 2.17 -3.55
N ARG A 25 -6.56 1.09 -3.46
CA ARG A 25 -5.16 1.09 -3.02
C ARG A 25 -4.22 0.75 -4.17
N GLY A 26 -2.95 1.06 -4.00
CA GLY A 26 -1.92 0.73 -4.97
C GLY A 26 -1.69 -0.78 -5.09
N CYS A 27 -1.03 -1.20 -6.16
CA CYS A 27 -0.84 -2.60 -6.51
C CYS A 27 -0.02 -3.39 -5.47
N GLU A 28 0.82 -2.70 -4.69
CA GLU A 28 1.61 -3.24 -3.58
C GLU A 28 0.74 -3.86 -2.47
N TYR A 29 -0.53 -3.43 -2.36
CA TYR A 29 -1.46 -3.99 -1.39
C TYR A 29 -2.14 -5.27 -1.87
N SER A 30 -1.96 -5.71 -3.12
CA SER A 30 -2.51 -7.01 -3.52
C SER A 30 -1.87 -8.13 -2.69
N PHE A 31 -2.68 -9.09 -2.23
CA PHE A 31 -2.17 -10.20 -1.42
C PHE A 31 -1.06 -10.97 -2.14
N ALA A 32 -1.19 -11.16 -3.45
CA ALA A 32 -0.18 -11.81 -4.28
C ALA A 32 1.17 -11.07 -4.25
N ASN A 33 1.19 -9.73 -4.35
CA ASN A 33 2.44 -8.97 -4.23
C ASN A 33 3.03 -9.08 -2.82
N LEU A 34 2.21 -8.97 -1.78
CA LEU A 34 2.69 -9.13 -0.40
C LEU A 34 3.26 -10.53 -0.14
N TYR A 35 2.63 -11.56 -0.70
CA TYR A 35 3.02 -12.95 -0.49
C TYR A 35 4.25 -13.37 -1.28
N LEU A 36 4.36 -12.95 -2.55
CA LEU A 36 5.38 -13.43 -3.47
C LEU A 36 6.63 -12.54 -3.54
N TRP A 37 6.52 -11.24 -3.27
CA TRP A 37 7.57 -10.28 -3.62
C TRP A 37 8.40 -9.77 -2.45
N GLY A 38 9.64 -10.22 -2.37
CA GLY A 38 10.66 -9.65 -1.49
C GLY A 38 10.43 -9.92 -0.01
N ARG A 39 10.72 -8.93 0.84
CA ARG A 39 10.55 -9.00 2.30
C ARG A 39 9.40 -8.09 2.71
N GLN A 40 8.19 -8.64 2.67
CA GLN A 40 6.96 -8.00 3.12
C GLN A 40 6.50 -8.71 4.39
N GLN A 41 6.08 -7.92 5.36
CA GLN A 41 5.53 -8.41 6.62
C GLN A 41 4.32 -7.56 6.98
N LEU A 42 3.35 -8.18 7.65
CA LEU A 42 2.13 -7.52 8.11
C LEU A 42 1.83 -7.89 9.56
N ALA A 43 1.01 -7.05 10.20
CA ALA A 43 0.45 -7.30 11.51
C ALA A 43 -1.00 -6.80 11.52
N PHE A 44 -1.92 -7.62 12.03
CA PHE A 44 -3.29 -7.20 12.30
C PHE A 44 -3.32 -6.55 13.69
N THR A 45 -3.75 -5.29 13.77
CA THR A 45 -3.76 -4.51 15.02
C THR A 45 -4.84 -3.43 14.93
N HIS A 46 -5.51 -3.13 16.04
CA HIS A 46 -6.52 -2.06 16.14
C HIS A 46 -7.62 -2.09 15.05
N GLY A 47 -7.99 -3.26 14.52
CA GLY A 47 -8.95 -3.37 13.40
C GLY A 47 -8.38 -2.95 12.04
N CYS A 48 -7.06 -2.88 11.93
CA CYS A 48 -6.32 -2.50 10.74
C CYS A 48 -5.24 -3.54 10.40
N VAL A 49 -4.61 -3.36 9.25
CA VAL A 49 -3.39 -4.06 8.85
C VAL A 49 -2.25 -3.04 8.78
N ALA A 50 -1.23 -3.25 9.59
CA ALA A 50 0.05 -2.56 9.52
C ALA A 50 1.01 -3.35 8.63
N PHE A 51 1.93 -2.64 7.97
CA PHE A 51 2.91 -3.26 7.07
C PHE A 51 4.33 -2.84 7.42
N PHE A 52 5.27 -3.76 7.21
CA PHE A 52 6.70 -3.49 7.30
C PHE A 52 7.42 -4.19 6.15
N SER A 53 8.09 -3.39 5.33
CA SER A 53 8.63 -3.82 4.05
C SER A 53 10.09 -3.41 3.90
N HIS A 54 10.87 -4.21 3.19
CA HIS A 54 12.22 -3.83 2.78
C HIS A 54 12.35 -3.76 1.26
N PHE A 55 12.77 -2.60 0.76
CA PHE A 55 12.98 -2.33 -0.65
C PHE A 55 14.22 -1.47 -0.87
N ASN A 56 15.06 -1.79 -1.87
CA ASN A 56 16.30 -1.07 -2.19
C ASN A 56 17.19 -0.77 -0.96
N GLY A 57 17.36 -1.75 -0.07
CA GLY A 57 18.16 -1.61 1.15
C GLY A 57 17.55 -0.72 2.23
N ARG A 58 16.28 -0.31 2.09
CA ARG A 58 15.58 0.55 3.05
C ARG A 58 14.38 -0.18 3.64
N SER A 59 14.19 0.00 4.94
CA SER A 59 12.95 -0.36 5.64
C SER A 59 11.93 0.76 5.47
N VAL A 60 10.70 0.39 5.15
CA VAL A 60 9.55 1.30 4.98
C VAL A 60 8.29 0.67 5.56
N TYR A 61 7.31 1.51 5.85
CA TYR A 61 5.99 1.12 6.31
C TYR A 61 4.97 1.59 5.26
N PRO A 62 4.43 0.69 4.42
CA PRO A 62 3.23 1.01 3.65
C PRO A 62 2.11 1.52 4.58
N TYR A 63 1.35 2.52 4.14
CA TYR A 63 0.30 3.13 4.95
C TYR A 63 -0.72 2.08 5.43
N PRO A 64 -1.13 2.09 6.71
CA PRO A 64 -2.03 1.08 7.23
C PRO A 64 -3.42 1.17 6.58
N ILE A 65 -4.06 0.00 6.42
CA ILE A 65 -5.40 -0.13 5.84
C ILE A 65 -6.38 -0.74 6.85
N GLY A 66 -7.67 -0.54 6.64
CA GLY A 66 -8.74 -1.01 7.53
C GLY A 66 -9.58 0.14 8.10
N ASP A 67 -10.71 -0.24 8.69
CA ASP A 67 -11.74 0.63 9.26
C ASP A 67 -11.58 0.90 10.76
N GLY A 68 -10.63 0.21 11.40
CA GLY A 68 -10.26 0.44 12.79
C GLY A 68 -9.44 1.72 13.04
N ASP A 69 -8.75 1.77 14.18
CA ASP A 69 -8.01 2.94 14.64
C ASP A 69 -6.64 3.06 13.96
N ARG A 70 -6.65 3.60 12.75
CA ARG A 70 -5.44 3.89 11.97
C ARG A 70 -4.47 4.85 12.67
N ARG A 71 -4.97 5.77 13.51
CA ARG A 71 -4.09 6.68 14.26
C ARG A 71 -3.26 5.90 15.27
N ALA A 72 -3.89 5.01 16.04
CA ALA A 72 -3.19 4.13 16.98
C ALA A 72 -2.12 3.29 16.27
N VAL A 73 -2.43 2.74 15.09
CA VAL A 73 -1.43 2.01 14.29
C VAL A 73 -0.23 2.86 13.89
N ILE A 74 -0.44 4.12 13.51
CA ILE A 74 0.66 5.04 13.20
C ILE A 74 1.51 5.33 14.43
N GLU A 75 0.91 5.50 15.62
CA GLU A 75 1.65 5.68 16.87
C GLU A 75 2.51 4.45 17.20
N GLU A 76 2.00 3.24 16.96
CA GLU A 76 2.75 2.00 17.09
C GLU A 76 3.90 1.88 16.08
N ILE A 77 3.68 2.31 14.82
CA ILE A 77 4.73 2.38 13.78
C ILE A 77 5.84 3.36 14.20
N LEU A 78 5.49 4.53 14.72
CA LEU A 78 6.46 5.51 15.21
C LEU A 78 7.31 4.95 16.35
N LEU A 79 6.68 4.24 17.29
CA LEU A 79 7.37 3.57 18.38
C LEU A 79 8.26 2.42 17.89
N ASP A 80 7.77 1.60 16.98
CA ASP A 80 8.50 0.48 16.38
C ASP A 80 9.75 0.97 15.63
N ALA A 81 9.63 2.00 14.79
CA ALA A 81 10.76 2.61 14.09
C ALA A 81 11.82 3.15 15.07
N ARG A 82 11.38 3.81 16.16
CA ARG A 82 12.27 4.29 17.23
C ARG A 82 13.00 3.14 17.93
N GLN A 83 12.29 2.06 18.26
CA GLN A 83 12.86 0.88 18.93
C GLN A 83 13.87 0.15 18.03
N ARG A 84 13.61 0.08 16.72
CA ARG A 84 14.54 -0.49 15.72
C ARG A 84 15.73 0.41 15.39
N GLY A 85 15.72 1.68 15.81
CA GLY A 85 16.76 2.65 15.46
C GLY A 85 16.79 3.00 13.97
N ILE A 86 15.65 2.93 13.27
CA ILE A 86 15.54 3.23 11.84
C ILE A 86 14.71 4.50 11.60
N PRO A 87 14.94 5.23 10.48
CA PRO A 87 14.06 6.32 10.11
C PRO A 87 12.65 5.81 9.80
N CYS A 88 11.63 6.43 10.40
CA CYS A 88 10.24 6.14 10.08
C CYS A 88 9.90 6.67 8.68
N ARG A 89 9.77 5.77 7.71
CA ARG A 89 9.41 6.08 6.33
C ARG A 89 8.08 5.44 6.01
N ILE A 90 7.04 6.26 5.92
CA ILE A 90 5.71 5.83 5.52
C ILE A 90 5.58 6.04 4.02
N VAL A 91 5.13 5.01 3.30
CA VAL A 91 5.02 5.01 1.83
C VAL A 91 3.61 4.61 1.41
N SER A 92 3.35 4.58 0.11
CA SER A 92 2.10 4.03 -0.43
C SER A 92 0.85 4.80 0.02
N MET A 93 1.00 6.12 0.10
CA MET A 93 -0.02 7.05 0.55
C MET A 93 -0.71 7.74 -0.63
N THR A 94 -2.03 7.85 -0.55
CA THR A 94 -2.80 8.78 -1.38
C THR A 94 -2.75 10.19 -0.79
N ARG A 95 -3.27 11.17 -1.53
CA ARG A 95 -3.45 12.54 -1.00
C ARG A 95 -4.40 12.58 0.21
N ALA A 96 -5.39 11.69 0.24
CA ALA A 96 -6.33 11.59 1.36
C ALA A 96 -5.62 11.06 2.62
N ASP A 97 -4.80 10.01 2.47
CA ASP A 97 -4.00 9.48 3.59
C ASP A 97 -3.01 10.53 4.11
N GLN A 98 -2.41 11.34 3.21
CA GLN A 98 -1.53 12.45 3.62
C GLN A 98 -2.28 13.50 4.45
N ALA A 99 -3.48 13.90 4.01
CA ALA A 99 -4.29 14.88 4.73
C ALA A 99 -4.72 14.34 6.11
N GLU A 100 -5.10 13.07 6.18
CA GLU A 100 -5.43 12.37 7.43
C GLU A 100 -4.23 12.36 8.40
N LEU A 101 -3.05 11.93 7.92
CA LEU A 101 -1.84 11.87 8.74
C LEU A 101 -1.41 13.25 9.26
N GLN A 102 -1.49 14.29 8.42
CA GLN A 102 -1.19 15.67 8.82
C GLN A 102 -2.19 16.17 9.87
N GLY A 103 -3.47 15.74 9.79
CA GLY A 103 -4.49 16.08 10.78
C GLY A 103 -4.21 15.50 12.17
N TRP A 104 -3.68 14.29 12.24
CA TRP A 104 -3.31 13.66 13.52
C TRP A 104 -1.95 14.14 14.06
N PHE A 105 -0.99 14.38 13.16
CA PHE A 105 0.41 14.69 13.50
C PHE A 105 0.90 15.93 12.74
N PRO A 106 0.40 17.13 13.09
CA PRO A 106 0.74 18.35 12.37
C PRO A 106 2.25 18.61 12.43
N ASP A 107 2.83 18.85 11.25
CA ASP A 107 4.24 19.23 11.03
C ASP A 107 5.26 18.21 11.53
N ARG A 108 4.85 16.95 11.69
CA ARG A 108 5.71 15.85 12.13
C ARG A 108 6.39 15.09 10.99
N PHE A 109 5.89 15.21 9.77
CA PHE A 109 6.38 14.47 8.61
C PHE A 109 6.78 15.39 7.47
N LEU A 110 7.80 14.97 6.71
CA LEU A 110 8.13 15.56 5.41
C LEU A 110 7.54 14.70 4.30
N TYR A 111 6.71 15.29 3.45
CA TYR A 111 6.08 14.60 2.33
C TYR A 111 6.88 14.80 1.04
N ARG A 112 7.07 13.71 0.29
CA ARG A 112 7.72 13.72 -1.03
C ARG A 112 7.01 12.73 -1.95
N THR A 113 6.77 13.14 -3.18
CA THR A 113 6.26 12.25 -4.23
C THR A 113 7.41 11.52 -4.91
N ASP A 114 7.25 10.23 -5.13
CA ASP A 114 8.15 9.41 -5.93
C ASP A 114 7.44 8.98 -7.22
N ARG A 115 7.85 9.57 -8.35
CA ARG A 115 7.19 9.32 -9.65
C ARG A 115 7.39 7.89 -10.13
N ASP A 116 8.49 7.24 -9.76
CA ASP A 116 8.80 5.88 -10.19
C ASP A 116 7.91 4.85 -9.48
N GLY A 117 7.32 5.22 -8.34
CA GLY A 117 6.35 4.42 -7.60
C GLY A 117 4.89 4.61 -8.00
N PHE A 118 4.58 5.31 -9.12
CA PHE A 118 3.19 5.55 -9.51
C PHE A 118 2.60 4.37 -10.27
N ASP A 119 1.42 3.93 -9.84
CA ASP A 119 0.61 2.97 -10.56
C ASP A 119 -0.07 3.57 -11.80
N TYR A 120 -0.16 2.75 -12.85
CA TYR A 120 -0.95 3.06 -14.03
C TYR A 120 -2.30 2.35 -13.94
N VAL A 121 -3.34 3.13 -13.70
CA VAL A 121 -4.73 2.63 -13.59
C VAL A 121 -5.45 2.83 -14.91
N TYR A 122 -6.12 1.78 -15.38
CA TYR A 122 -6.89 1.77 -16.62
C TYR A 122 -8.30 1.25 -16.35
N SER A 123 -9.26 1.70 -17.16
CA SER A 123 -10.58 1.08 -17.21
C SER A 123 -10.48 -0.32 -17.82
N VAL A 124 -11.21 -1.28 -17.25
CA VAL A 124 -11.31 -2.64 -17.80
C VAL A 124 -11.92 -2.58 -19.21
N ASP A 125 -12.98 -1.81 -19.41
CA ASP A 125 -13.67 -1.70 -20.71
C ASP A 125 -12.74 -1.13 -21.79
N ASP A 126 -11.90 -0.15 -21.43
CA ASP A 126 -10.91 0.43 -22.35
C ASP A 126 -9.90 -0.62 -22.83
N LEU A 127 -9.40 -1.46 -21.92
CA LEU A 127 -8.40 -2.48 -22.25
C LEU A 127 -9.00 -3.72 -22.91
N ALA A 128 -10.22 -4.09 -22.53
CA ALA A 128 -10.93 -5.24 -23.10
C ALA A 128 -11.41 -4.96 -24.53
N ASP A 129 -12.02 -3.80 -24.77
CA ASP A 129 -12.62 -3.50 -26.07
C ASP A 129 -11.68 -2.74 -27.01
N LEU A 130 -10.68 -2.06 -26.46
CA LEU A 130 -9.72 -1.24 -27.21
C LEU A 130 -10.43 -0.25 -28.15
N LYS A 131 -11.54 0.39 -27.74
CA LYS A 131 -12.39 1.22 -28.62
C LYS A 131 -11.77 2.57 -29.01
N GLY A 132 -12.18 3.11 -30.16
CA GLY A 132 -11.83 4.47 -30.58
C GLY A 132 -10.41 4.68 -31.16
N ARG A 133 -10.07 5.92 -31.53
CA ARG A 133 -8.82 6.25 -32.25
C ARG A 133 -7.56 6.05 -31.39
N LYS A 134 -7.65 6.33 -30.08
CA LYS A 134 -6.54 6.18 -29.11
C LYS A 134 -5.94 4.77 -29.12
N PHE A 135 -6.79 3.75 -29.21
CA PHE A 135 -6.38 2.34 -29.17
C PHE A 135 -6.19 1.70 -30.56
N GLN A 136 -6.27 2.47 -31.65
CA GLN A 136 -6.13 1.93 -33.02
C GLN A 136 -4.81 1.18 -33.23
N LYS A 137 -3.69 1.72 -32.73
CA LYS A 137 -2.39 1.04 -32.81
C LYS A 137 -2.37 -0.29 -32.04
N LYS A 138 -3.08 -0.38 -30.91
CA LYS A 138 -3.18 -1.62 -30.12
C LYS A 138 -4.03 -2.67 -30.84
N ARG A 139 -5.17 -2.27 -31.42
CA ARG A 139 -5.97 -3.18 -32.28
C ARG A 139 -5.19 -3.68 -33.48
N ASN A 140 -4.43 -2.80 -34.16
CA ASN A 140 -3.58 -3.19 -35.28
C ASN A 140 -2.50 -4.20 -34.88
N HIS A 141 -1.95 -4.11 -33.66
CA HIS A 141 -0.98 -5.08 -33.15
C HIS A 141 -1.61 -6.44 -32.85
N VAL A 142 -2.82 -6.47 -32.28
CA VAL A 142 -3.55 -7.70 -31.96
C VAL A 142 -4.04 -8.41 -33.22
N ASN A 143 -4.44 -7.67 -34.25
CA ASN A 143 -4.94 -8.22 -35.52
C ASN A 143 -3.83 -8.72 -36.48
N ARG A 144 -2.56 -8.58 -36.10
CA ARG A 144 -1.42 -9.04 -36.88
C ARG A 144 -1.00 -10.43 -36.44
#